data_AF-A0A1S2HGC0-F1
#
_entry.id   AF-A0A1S2HGC0-F1
#
_cell.length_a   1.000
_cell.length_b   1.000
_cell.length_c   1.000
_cell.angle_alpha   90.00
_cell.angle_beta   90.00
_cell.angle_gamma   90.00
#
_symmetry.space_group_name_H-M   'P 1'
#
loop_
_entity.id
_entity.type
_entity.pdbx_description
1 polymer ?
#
loop_
_entity_poly.entity_id
_entity_poly.type
_entity_poly.pdbx_seq_one_letter_code
_entity_poly.pdbx_strand_id
1 'polypeptide(L)'
;MRRSVLSAVATGAAIALTATLFGAAPADAHGWGSHGRPPGQAADARLTPRTHFTMAADGSSGATQGGEGIPNIDVVKKTIATYYGDPGTGLADRDDSPYVREVRSIVARQSAQLRRIHDAAVRRGEKPAIVLDADDTTLWTYDMEVADMHFVFDPARQDEWVQDERFPAVPSMVRFVNRAQALGFTVFGLTGRNDDQKAATVQNLTKVGYTAFTQDRFFTKWTGAGASQQPSYVTCATAKCTTVEYKALTRKHIEQDLGYDIALNIGDQWSDLQGGYADRSLKLPNPTYSLPSADLPGVSEPRLSPRTQFTTAADGSSGATQGGEGIPNIDVVKKTIATYYGDPGTGLADRSDSPYIRELRAIVRGQAPVIAAQCAVGRGLHRNPAIVLDADDTTLWTYDMEVADMHFVFDPARQDEWVQDERFPATPSMTSLVSVAARSGCTVIGLTGRNDDQRAATIENLHRVGYPQFSATQHGTQTYYTKWTGVGASQQPSYVTCAAAKCTTVEYKAQTRAHIESRSGGGYDVVANLGDQYSDLLGGSADRTVKLPNPTYYLP
;
A
#
# COMPACT_ATOMS: atom_id res chain seq x y z
N MET A 1 -51.57 -21.15 -57.27
CA MET A 1 -50.65 -21.77 -58.23
C MET A 1 -49.27 -21.87 -57.60
N ARG A 2 -48.78 -23.10 -57.50
CA ARG A 2 -47.39 -23.60 -57.30
C ARG A 2 -46.43 -22.88 -56.32
N ARG A 3 -46.26 -23.58 -55.19
CA ARG A 3 -45.08 -23.62 -54.32
C ARG A 3 -43.82 -23.99 -55.10
N SER A 4 -42.67 -23.48 -54.67
CA SER A 4 -41.40 -24.23 -54.71
C SER A 4 -40.56 -23.84 -53.50
N VAL A 5 -40.26 -24.88 -52.73
CA VAL A 5 -39.46 -24.93 -51.51
C VAL A 5 -38.02 -25.18 -51.95
N LEU A 6 -37.06 -24.44 -51.40
CA LEU A 6 -35.64 -24.79 -51.45
C LEU A 6 -35.18 -25.07 -50.02
N SER A 7 -34.89 -26.34 -49.79
CA SER A 7 -34.33 -26.91 -48.58
C SER A 7 -32.85 -26.53 -48.44
N ALA A 8 -32.46 -26.07 -47.25
CA ALA A 8 -31.08 -26.16 -46.79
C ALA A 8 -31.07 -27.02 -45.52
N VAL A 9 -30.40 -28.16 -45.63
CA VAL A 9 -30.26 -29.21 -44.62
C VAL A 9 -29.36 -28.71 -43.51
N ALA A 10 -29.89 -28.70 -42.28
CA ALA A 10 -29.12 -28.54 -41.05
C ALA A 10 -28.60 -29.92 -40.62
N THR A 11 -27.30 -30.15 -40.75
CA THR A 11 -26.61 -31.26 -40.06
C THR A 11 -26.13 -30.76 -38.71
N GLY A 12 -26.85 -31.18 -37.67
CA GLY A 12 -26.38 -31.10 -36.28
C GLY A 12 -25.32 -32.16 -36.03
N ALA A 13 -24.19 -31.73 -35.48
CA ALA A 13 -23.24 -32.60 -34.80
C ALA A 13 -23.21 -32.16 -33.33
N ALA A 14 -23.79 -32.97 -32.46
CA ALA A 14 -23.62 -32.87 -31.02
C ALA A 14 -22.18 -33.28 -30.67
N ILE A 15 -21.42 -32.37 -30.09
CA ILE A 15 -20.15 -32.68 -29.42
C ILE A 15 -20.33 -32.27 -27.96
N ALA A 16 -20.47 -33.29 -27.11
CA ALA A 16 -20.30 -33.17 -25.68
C ALA A 16 -18.83 -32.82 -25.40
N LEU A 17 -18.58 -31.60 -24.93
CA LEU A 17 -17.28 -31.19 -24.42
C LEU A 17 -17.36 -31.13 -22.89
N THR A 18 -16.76 -32.15 -22.30
CA THR A 18 -16.39 -32.27 -20.90
C THR A 18 -15.66 -31.02 -20.44
N ALA A 19 -16.18 -30.37 -19.39
CA ALA A 19 -15.49 -29.31 -18.67
C ALA A 19 -14.26 -29.88 -17.95
N THR A 20 -13.07 -29.69 -18.54
CA THR A 20 -11.80 -29.84 -17.82
C THR A 20 -11.41 -28.49 -17.25
N LEU A 21 -11.44 -28.42 -15.91
CA LEU A 21 -10.80 -27.37 -15.12
C LEU A 21 -9.29 -27.42 -15.39
N PHE A 22 -8.78 -26.47 -16.18
CA PHE A 22 -7.36 -26.17 -16.21
C PHE A 22 -7.08 -25.05 -15.21
N GLY A 23 -6.51 -25.41 -14.07
CA GLY A 23 -5.79 -24.46 -13.23
C GLY A 23 -4.61 -23.91 -14.02
N ALA A 24 -4.50 -22.58 -14.09
CA ALA A 24 -3.32 -21.92 -14.63
C ALA A 24 -2.14 -22.23 -13.69
N ALA A 25 -1.29 -23.18 -14.10
CA ALA A 25 0.07 -23.29 -13.59
C ALA A 25 0.93 -22.21 -14.29
N PRO A 26 1.93 -21.64 -13.61
CA PRO A 26 2.84 -20.68 -14.24
C PRO A 26 3.57 -21.38 -15.41
N ALA A 27 3.70 -20.67 -16.53
CA ALA A 27 4.37 -21.15 -17.70
C ALA A 27 5.87 -21.34 -17.41
N ASP A 28 6.32 -22.59 -17.34
CA ASP A 28 7.73 -22.93 -17.33
C ASP A 28 8.35 -22.57 -18.69
N ALA A 29 9.19 -21.54 -18.70
CA ALA A 29 10.02 -21.20 -19.84
C ALA A 29 11.19 -22.21 -19.94
N HIS A 30 10.95 -23.33 -20.61
CA HIS A 30 12.01 -24.26 -21.00
C HIS A 30 12.29 -24.20 -22.49
N GLY A 31 13.50 -23.76 -22.81
CA GLY A 31 14.14 -24.03 -24.08
C GLY A 31 15.37 -23.16 -24.22
N TRP A 32 16.55 -23.77 -24.12
CA TRP A 32 17.66 -23.68 -25.08
C TRP A 32 18.82 -24.56 -24.55
N GLY A 33 19.17 -25.58 -25.32
CA GLY A 33 20.31 -26.44 -25.05
C GLY A 33 21.55 -25.97 -25.81
N SER A 34 22.69 -25.81 -25.14
CA SER A 34 23.83 -26.72 -25.27
C SER A 34 25.02 -26.28 -24.39
N HIS A 35 25.57 -27.27 -23.68
CA HIS A 35 26.90 -27.41 -23.06
C HIS A 35 27.49 -26.29 -22.17
N GLY A 36 27.39 -26.52 -20.85
CA GLY A 36 28.43 -26.14 -19.89
C GLY A 36 27.95 -25.34 -18.67
N ARG A 37 27.56 -26.06 -17.59
CA ARG A 37 27.19 -25.60 -16.22
C ARG A 37 25.92 -24.73 -16.13
N PRO A 38 24.93 -25.08 -15.27
CA PRO A 38 23.85 -24.18 -14.89
C PRO A 38 24.17 -23.46 -13.57
N PRO A 39 24.45 -22.15 -13.57
CA PRO A 39 24.25 -21.30 -12.40
C PRO A 39 23.12 -20.31 -12.70
N GLY A 40 21.94 -20.50 -12.12
CA GLY A 40 20.84 -19.55 -12.30
C GLY A 40 19.60 -19.91 -11.47
N GLN A 41 19.08 -21.13 -11.63
CA GLN A 41 17.85 -21.53 -10.94
C GLN A 41 17.97 -21.63 -9.40
N ALA A 42 19.17 -21.86 -8.86
CA ALA A 42 19.37 -21.97 -7.41
C ALA A 42 19.57 -20.60 -6.70
N ALA A 43 19.96 -19.55 -7.43
CA ALA A 43 20.18 -18.22 -6.87
C ALA A 43 18.86 -17.45 -6.71
N ASP A 44 17.95 -17.57 -7.70
CA ASP A 44 16.65 -16.89 -7.70
C ASP A 44 15.69 -17.47 -6.65
N ALA A 45 15.85 -18.74 -6.24
CA ALA A 45 15.01 -19.39 -5.23
C ALA A 45 15.05 -18.71 -3.83
N ARG A 46 16.00 -17.78 -3.60
CA ARG A 46 16.10 -16.99 -2.35
C ARG A 46 15.65 -15.53 -2.50
N LEU A 47 15.29 -15.09 -3.70
CA LEU A 47 14.84 -13.71 -4.00
C LEU A 47 13.31 -13.62 -3.98
N THR A 48 12.72 -13.99 -2.84
CA THR A 48 11.27 -13.89 -2.64
C THR A 48 10.93 -12.75 -1.68
N PRO A 49 9.96 -11.88 -2.01
CA PRO A 49 9.40 -10.91 -1.08
C PRO A 49 8.97 -11.55 0.24
N ARG A 50 9.22 -10.87 1.36
CA ARG A 50 8.61 -11.26 2.63
C ARG A 50 7.09 -11.12 2.51
N THR A 51 6.36 -12.09 3.07
CA THR A 51 4.90 -12.09 3.06
C THR A 51 4.27 -12.02 4.45
N HIS A 52 5.06 -12.13 5.52
CA HIS A 52 4.59 -12.08 6.90
C HIS A 52 5.20 -10.90 7.64
N PHE A 53 4.35 -10.08 8.26
CA PHE A 53 4.76 -8.82 8.86
C PHE A 53 4.23 -8.68 10.28
N THR A 54 5.05 -8.08 11.15
CA THR A 54 4.65 -7.64 12.48
C THR A 54 4.74 -6.11 12.50
N MET A 55 3.60 -5.44 12.69
CA MET A 55 3.49 -3.99 12.63
C MET A 55 2.70 -3.47 13.82
N ALA A 56 3.29 -2.54 14.56
CA ALA A 56 2.61 -1.90 15.69
C ALA A 56 1.60 -0.86 15.17
N ALA A 57 0.45 -0.75 15.83
CA ALA A 57 -0.62 0.16 15.43
C ALA A 57 -0.21 1.65 15.40
N ASP A 58 0.83 2.01 16.15
CA ASP A 58 1.35 3.37 16.24
C ASP A 58 2.53 3.64 15.28
N GLY A 59 2.90 2.67 14.44
CA GLY A 59 4.02 2.76 13.50
C GLY A 59 5.40 2.51 14.13
N SER A 60 5.51 2.31 15.45
CA SER A 60 6.80 2.19 16.14
C SER A 60 7.63 0.98 15.72
N SER A 61 7.02 0.00 15.04
CA SER A 61 7.73 -1.15 14.46
C SER A 61 8.86 -0.74 13.52
N GLY A 62 8.79 0.42 12.86
CA GLY A 62 9.85 0.91 11.96
C GLY A 62 11.17 1.17 12.67
N ALA A 63 11.17 1.34 14.00
CA ALA A 63 12.40 1.50 14.79
C ALA A 63 13.18 0.19 14.98
N THR A 64 12.53 -0.97 14.79
CA THR A 64 13.10 -2.29 15.13
C THR A 64 13.06 -3.28 13.97
N GLN A 65 12.06 -3.19 13.09
CA GLN A 65 12.00 -3.99 11.88
C GLN A 65 12.99 -3.41 10.85
N GLY A 66 13.78 -4.27 10.21
CA GLY A 66 14.48 -3.89 8.97
C GLY A 66 13.47 -3.64 7.85
N GLY A 67 13.89 -3.01 6.75
CA GLY A 67 12.97 -2.56 5.69
C GLY A 67 12.17 -3.71 5.06
N GLU A 68 12.78 -4.90 4.90
CA GLU A 68 12.08 -6.12 4.46
C GLU A 68 11.00 -6.62 5.44
N GLY A 69 11.04 -6.15 6.69
CA GLY A 69 10.04 -6.41 7.73
C GLY A 69 8.87 -5.42 7.74
N ILE A 70 8.87 -4.44 6.83
CA ILE A 70 7.82 -3.44 6.69
C ILE A 70 7.00 -3.78 5.45
N PRO A 71 5.65 -3.86 5.52
CA PRO A 71 4.82 -4.04 4.34
C PRO A 71 5.11 -2.95 3.30
N ASN A 72 5.35 -3.35 2.06
CA ASN A 72 5.52 -2.39 0.98
C ASN A 72 4.19 -1.67 0.67
N ILE A 73 4.22 -0.36 0.55
CA ILE A 73 3.01 0.45 0.46
C ILE A 73 2.17 0.18 -0.80
N ASP A 74 2.80 -0.06 -1.96
CA ASP A 74 2.08 -0.36 -3.21
C ASP A 74 1.41 -1.73 -3.16
N VAL A 75 2.08 -2.70 -2.53
CA VAL A 75 1.52 -4.03 -2.29
C VAL A 75 0.29 -3.93 -1.38
N VAL A 76 0.34 -3.07 -0.35
CA VAL A 76 -0.79 -2.81 0.54
C VAL A 76 -1.94 -2.14 -0.21
N LYS A 77 -1.67 -1.09 -1.01
CA LYS A 77 -2.69 -0.44 -1.86
C LYS A 77 -3.37 -1.43 -2.80
N LYS A 78 -2.59 -2.31 -3.44
CA LYS A 78 -3.13 -3.35 -4.34
C LYS A 78 -3.93 -4.42 -3.58
N THR A 79 -3.52 -4.76 -2.37
CA THR A 79 -4.26 -5.67 -1.48
C THR A 79 -5.60 -5.08 -1.09
N ILE A 80 -5.63 -3.79 -0.75
CA ILE A 80 -6.85 -3.03 -0.46
C ILE A 80 -7.76 -3.00 -1.69
N ALA A 81 -7.24 -2.64 -2.87
CA ALA A 81 -8.02 -2.64 -4.12
C ALA A 81 -8.67 -4.00 -4.39
N THR A 82 -7.91 -5.10 -4.26
CA THR A 82 -8.42 -6.47 -4.40
C THR A 82 -9.55 -6.77 -3.40
N TYR A 83 -9.41 -6.33 -2.15
CA TYR A 83 -10.40 -6.53 -1.10
C TYR A 83 -11.72 -5.80 -1.36
N TYR A 84 -11.65 -4.60 -1.95
CA TYR A 84 -12.82 -3.81 -2.35
C TYR A 84 -13.33 -4.12 -3.76
N GLY A 85 -12.67 -5.03 -4.48
CA GLY A 85 -13.04 -5.37 -5.87
C GLY A 85 -12.74 -4.24 -6.87
N ASP A 86 -11.85 -3.31 -6.53
CA ASP A 86 -11.43 -2.23 -7.42
C ASP A 86 -10.42 -2.76 -8.46
N PRO A 87 -10.73 -2.69 -9.77
CA PRO A 87 -9.82 -3.12 -10.83
C PRO A 87 -8.64 -2.15 -11.08
N GLY A 88 -8.46 -1.14 -10.23
CA GLY A 88 -7.44 -0.09 -10.37
C GLY A 88 -7.99 1.24 -10.89
N THR A 89 -9.30 1.44 -10.76
CA THR A 89 -10.01 2.68 -11.13
C THR A 89 -10.22 3.63 -9.95
N GLY A 90 -9.94 3.18 -8.73
CA GLY A 90 -10.24 3.90 -7.50
C GLY A 90 -11.68 3.73 -7.03
N LEU A 91 -12.48 2.88 -7.70
CA LEU A 91 -13.89 2.67 -7.42
C LEU A 91 -14.12 1.23 -6.95
N ALA A 92 -14.82 1.06 -5.83
CA ALA A 92 -15.11 -0.27 -5.31
C ALA A 92 -16.21 -0.98 -6.11
N ASP A 93 -16.14 -2.33 -6.15
CA ASP A 93 -17.29 -3.15 -6.51
C ASP A 93 -18.29 -3.14 -5.36
N ARG A 94 -19.42 -2.46 -5.59
CA ARG A 94 -20.49 -2.24 -4.61
C ARG A 94 -21.42 -3.44 -4.46
N ASP A 95 -21.36 -4.39 -5.38
CA ASP A 95 -22.29 -5.52 -5.47
C ASP A 95 -21.67 -6.83 -4.95
N ASP A 96 -20.43 -7.16 -5.37
CA ASP A 96 -19.75 -8.41 -5.02
C ASP A 96 -18.22 -8.31 -4.89
N SER A 97 -17.77 -7.64 -3.84
CA SER A 97 -16.38 -7.66 -3.38
C SER A 97 -16.18 -8.53 -2.12
N PRO A 98 -14.93 -8.95 -1.80
CA PRO A 98 -14.60 -9.50 -0.48
C PRO A 98 -15.11 -8.64 0.68
N TYR A 99 -14.96 -7.30 0.59
CA TYR A 99 -15.51 -6.34 1.56
C TYR A 99 -17.04 -6.45 1.70
N VAL A 100 -17.79 -6.37 0.59
CA VAL A 100 -19.26 -6.47 0.61
C VAL A 100 -19.72 -7.79 1.25
N ARG A 101 -19.06 -8.91 0.90
CA ARG A 101 -19.36 -10.24 1.47
C ARG A 101 -19.05 -10.30 2.97
N GLU A 102 -17.93 -9.75 3.41
CA GLU A 102 -17.54 -9.70 4.81
C GLU A 102 -18.52 -8.85 5.64
N VAL A 103 -18.79 -7.60 5.22
CA VAL A 103 -19.73 -6.71 5.90
C VAL A 103 -21.12 -7.33 5.95
N ARG A 104 -21.62 -7.91 4.85
CA ARG A 104 -22.90 -8.62 4.83
C ARG A 104 -22.94 -9.74 5.88
N SER A 105 -21.86 -10.51 6.01
CA SER A 105 -21.73 -11.61 6.98
C SER A 105 -21.73 -11.10 8.42
N ILE A 106 -20.97 -10.05 8.72
CA ILE A 106 -20.91 -9.39 10.03
C ILE A 106 -22.28 -8.85 10.42
N VAL A 107 -22.89 -8.04 9.54
CA VAL A 107 -24.18 -7.38 9.78
C VAL A 107 -25.31 -8.41 9.89
N ALA A 108 -25.29 -9.50 9.12
CA ALA A 108 -26.28 -10.57 9.24
C ALA A 108 -26.22 -11.26 10.61
N ARG A 109 -25.01 -11.57 11.12
CA ARG A 109 -24.83 -12.14 12.46
C ARG A 109 -25.36 -11.19 13.54
N GLN A 110 -25.07 -9.89 13.44
CA GLN A 110 -25.56 -8.91 14.40
C GLN A 110 -27.08 -8.72 14.31
N SER A 111 -27.64 -8.66 13.10
CA SER A 111 -29.08 -8.53 12.84
C SER A 111 -29.89 -9.62 13.54
N ALA A 112 -29.40 -10.86 13.54
CA ALA A 112 -30.06 -12.00 14.17
C ALA A 112 -30.15 -11.88 15.71
N GLN A 113 -29.37 -10.99 16.32
CA GLN A 113 -29.34 -10.79 17.77
C GLN A 113 -30.17 -9.57 18.22
N LEU A 114 -30.49 -8.63 17.32
CA LEU A 114 -31.13 -7.34 17.65
C LEU A 114 -32.37 -7.48 18.51
N ARG A 115 -33.32 -8.35 18.12
CA ARG A 115 -34.56 -8.56 18.89
C ARG A 115 -34.28 -9.03 20.32
N ARG A 116 -33.36 -9.99 20.48
CA ARG A 116 -33.00 -10.52 21.80
C ARG A 116 -32.36 -9.45 22.68
N ILE A 117 -31.49 -8.63 22.10
CA ILE A 117 -30.82 -7.51 22.79
C ILE A 117 -31.88 -6.49 23.23
N HIS A 118 -32.75 -6.07 22.33
CA HIS A 118 -33.85 -5.14 22.61
C HIS A 118 -34.75 -5.65 23.74
N ASP A 119 -35.28 -6.87 23.61
CA ASP A 119 -36.23 -7.42 24.57
C ASP A 119 -35.58 -7.63 25.94
N ALA A 120 -34.27 -7.83 26.01
CA ALA A 120 -33.54 -7.91 27.27
C ALA A 120 -33.47 -6.55 27.97
N ALA A 121 -33.08 -5.49 27.25
CA ALA A 121 -33.02 -4.13 27.78
C ALA A 121 -34.40 -3.64 28.27
N VAL A 122 -35.45 -3.85 27.45
CA VAL A 122 -36.83 -3.48 27.84
C VAL A 122 -37.29 -4.23 29.09
N ARG A 123 -36.95 -5.52 29.24
CA ARG A 123 -37.27 -6.29 30.47
C ARG A 123 -36.58 -5.75 31.72
N ARG A 124 -35.42 -5.09 31.57
CA ARG A 124 -34.71 -4.41 32.67
C ARG A 124 -35.24 -2.99 32.94
N GLY A 125 -36.21 -2.52 32.15
CA GLY A 125 -36.75 -1.17 32.26
C GLY A 125 -35.86 -0.10 31.62
N GLU A 126 -34.91 -0.49 30.77
CA GLU A 126 -33.97 0.40 30.10
C GLU A 126 -34.55 0.97 28.79
N LYS A 127 -33.94 2.04 28.28
CA LYS A 127 -34.24 2.64 26.97
C LYS A 127 -33.16 2.25 25.96
N PRO A 128 -33.33 1.14 25.21
CA PRO A 128 -32.27 0.63 24.37
C PRO A 128 -31.90 1.58 23.22
N ALA A 129 -30.62 1.80 23.04
CA ALA A 129 -30.06 2.64 21.99
C ALA A 129 -28.93 1.92 21.21
N ILE A 130 -28.72 2.38 19.97
CA ILE A 130 -27.56 2.02 19.15
C ILE A 130 -26.84 3.30 18.77
N VAL A 131 -25.52 3.32 18.96
CA VAL A 131 -24.63 4.38 18.48
C VAL A 131 -23.90 3.87 17.24
N LEU A 132 -23.90 4.66 16.17
CA LEU A 132 -23.18 4.37 14.94
C LEU A 132 -22.25 5.52 14.57
N ASP A 133 -21.04 5.18 14.16
CA ASP A 133 -20.21 6.11 13.40
C ASP A 133 -20.79 6.38 11.98
N ALA A 134 -20.29 7.43 11.33
CA ALA A 134 -20.66 7.82 9.98
C ALA A 134 -19.77 7.17 8.90
N ASP A 135 -18.48 7.52 8.87
CA ASP A 135 -17.56 7.22 7.78
C ASP A 135 -17.15 5.75 7.82
N ASP A 136 -17.27 5.06 6.69
CA ASP A 136 -17.10 3.60 6.53
C ASP A 136 -17.92 2.70 7.49
N THR A 137 -18.82 3.31 8.25
CA THR A 137 -19.78 2.62 9.13
C THR A 137 -21.21 2.70 8.60
N THR A 138 -21.65 3.88 8.16
CA THR A 138 -22.98 4.07 7.55
C THR A 138 -22.89 4.67 6.15
N LEU A 139 -21.94 5.57 5.91
CA LEU A 139 -21.58 6.18 4.63
C LEU A 139 -20.21 5.65 4.19
N TRP A 140 -20.11 5.12 2.98
CA TRP A 140 -18.92 4.43 2.49
C TRP A 140 -18.01 5.41 1.74
N THR A 141 -16.77 5.58 2.21
CA THR A 141 -15.85 6.65 1.75
C THR A 141 -14.79 6.18 0.76
N TYR A 142 -14.69 4.86 0.48
CA TYR A 142 -13.64 4.29 -0.38
C TYR A 142 -13.39 5.05 -1.69
N ASP A 143 -14.45 5.38 -2.44
CA ASP A 143 -14.30 6.06 -3.73
C ASP A 143 -13.66 7.46 -3.57
N MET A 144 -13.93 8.17 -2.46
CA MET A 144 -13.26 9.42 -2.12
C MET A 144 -11.81 9.16 -1.75
N GLU A 145 -11.58 8.22 -0.84
CA GLU A 145 -10.23 7.89 -0.35
C GLU A 145 -9.29 7.47 -1.47
N VAL A 146 -9.76 6.71 -2.47
CA VAL A 146 -8.91 6.12 -3.50
C VAL A 146 -8.94 6.85 -4.83
N ALA A 147 -10.12 7.15 -5.39
CA ALA A 147 -10.21 7.78 -6.70
C ALA A 147 -9.87 9.27 -6.67
N ASP A 148 -10.13 9.94 -5.55
CA ASP A 148 -10.04 11.40 -5.46
C ASP A 148 -8.88 11.89 -4.58
N MET A 149 -8.62 11.18 -3.48
CA MET A 149 -7.54 11.51 -2.55
C MET A 149 -6.30 10.63 -2.74
N HIS A 150 -6.41 9.49 -3.41
CA HIS A 150 -5.29 8.55 -3.61
C HIS A 150 -4.58 8.12 -2.30
N PHE A 151 -5.37 7.90 -1.25
CA PHE A 151 -4.99 7.67 0.14
C PHE A 151 -4.29 8.87 0.81
N VAL A 152 -4.34 10.08 0.24
CA VAL A 152 -3.75 11.29 0.80
C VAL A 152 -4.87 12.20 1.30
N PHE A 153 -5.12 12.16 2.61
CA PHE A 153 -6.23 12.89 3.20
C PHE A 153 -6.14 14.40 2.94
N ASP A 154 -7.18 14.95 2.30
CA ASP A 154 -7.37 16.38 2.07
C ASP A 154 -8.69 16.83 2.71
N PRO A 155 -8.67 17.66 3.76
CA PRO A 155 -9.89 18.10 4.44
C PRO A 155 -10.81 18.96 3.56
N ALA A 156 -10.27 19.74 2.61
CA ALA A 156 -11.09 20.54 1.70
C ALA A 156 -11.81 19.63 0.71
N ARG A 157 -11.10 18.65 0.17
CA ARG A 157 -11.71 17.67 -0.75
C ARG A 157 -12.72 16.78 -0.06
N GLN A 158 -12.48 16.41 1.19
CA GLN A 158 -13.46 15.71 2.03
C GLN A 158 -14.72 16.57 2.17
N ASP A 159 -14.56 17.85 2.51
CA ASP A 159 -15.70 18.74 2.72
C ASP A 159 -16.56 18.84 1.46
N GLU A 160 -15.96 18.95 0.26
CA GLU A 160 -16.71 18.90 -1.00
C GLU A 160 -17.58 17.65 -1.12
N TRP A 161 -17.05 16.46 -0.80
CA TRP A 161 -17.84 15.22 -0.84
C TRP A 161 -18.96 15.19 0.19
N VAL A 162 -18.71 15.74 1.38
CA VAL A 162 -19.70 15.80 2.46
C VAL A 162 -20.83 16.75 2.10
N GLN A 163 -20.51 17.97 1.69
CA GLN A 163 -21.51 19.00 1.38
C GLN A 163 -22.34 18.64 0.13
N ASP A 164 -21.74 17.94 -0.84
CA ASP A 164 -22.44 17.46 -2.03
C ASP A 164 -23.19 16.12 -1.82
N GLU A 165 -23.13 15.56 -0.61
CA GLU A 165 -23.82 14.33 -0.23
C GLU A 165 -23.48 13.15 -1.16
N ARG A 166 -22.19 12.99 -1.49
CA ARG A 166 -21.72 12.06 -2.52
C ARG A 166 -21.62 10.61 -2.04
N PHE A 167 -21.63 10.37 -0.74
CA PHE A 167 -21.29 9.06 -0.19
C PHE A 167 -22.43 8.05 -0.37
N PRO A 168 -22.18 6.87 -0.95
CA PRO A 168 -23.13 5.76 -0.92
C PRO A 168 -23.24 5.18 0.50
N ALA A 169 -24.26 4.36 0.75
CA ALA A 169 -24.35 3.63 2.01
C ALA A 169 -23.36 2.47 2.06
N VAL A 170 -22.84 2.19 3.26
CA VAL A 170 -22.10 0.95 3.54
C VAL A 170 -23.02 -0.26 3.29
N PRO A 171 -22.54 -1.34 2.63
CA PRO A 171 -23.36 -2.49 2.28
C PRO A 171 -24.11 -3.07 3.48
N SER A 172 -25.39 -3.39 3.30
CA SER A 172 -26.29 -3.96 4.33
C SER A 172 -26.68 -3.06 5.51
N MET A 173 -26.04 -1.91 5.72
CA MET A 173 -26.25 -1.10 6.92
C MET A 173 -27.59 -0.37 6.95
N VAL A 174 -28.10 0.13 5.82
CA VAL A 174 -29.44 0.75 5.73
C VAL A 174 -30.53 -0.18 6.28
N ARG A 175 -30.55 -1.43 5.82
CA ARG A 175 -31.53 -2.44 6.28
C ARG A 175 -31.36 -2.75 7.76
N PHE A 176 -30.11 -2.84 8.25
CA PHE A 176 -29.83 -3.12 9.65
C PHE A 176 -30.33 -2.00 10.57
N VAL A 177 -29.99 -0.74 10.28
CA VAL A 177 -30.36 0.42 11.10
C VAL A 177 -31.87 0.63 11.08
N ASN A 178 -32.51 0.59 9.91
CA ASN A 178 -33.97 0.73 9.81
C ASN A 178 -34.70 -0.42 10.54
N ARG A 179 -34.13 -1.63 10.54
CA ARG A 179 -34.65 -2.76 11.32
C ARG A 179 -34.51 -2.53 12.82
N ALA A 180 -33.38 -2.01 13.29
CA ALA A 180 -33.18 -1.67 14.69
C ALA A 180 -34.19 -0.59 15.14
N GLN A 181 -34.35 0.48 14.35
CA GLN A 181 -35.36 1.51 14.61
C GLN A 181 -36.77 0.90 14.69
N ALA A 182 -37.15 0.05 13.73
CA ALA A 182 -38.46 -0.61 13.72
C ALA A 182 -38.68 -1.60 14.89
N LEU A 183 -37.61 -2.06 15.55
CA LEU A 183 -37.70 -2.87 16.76
C LEU A 183 -37.90 -2.04 18.03
N GLY A 184 -37.64 -0.74 17.99
CA GLY A 184 -37.77 0.16 19.15
C GLY A 184 -36.44 0.72 19.68
N PHE A 185 -35.30 0.42 19.05
CA PHE A 185 -34.04 1.07 19.41
C PHE A 185 -34.08 2.56 19.07
N THR A 186 -33.55 3.39 19.98
CA THR A 186 -33.18 4.76 19.64
C THR A 186 -31.82 4.76 18.94
N VAL A 187 -31.73 5.41 17.78
CA VAL A 187 -30.49 5.44 17.00
C VAL A 187 -29.82 6.80 17.16
N PHE A 188 -28.52 6.78 17.47
CA PHE A 188 -27.66 7.94 17.52
C PHE A 188 -26.54 7.83 16.49
N GLY A 189 -26.24 8.94 15.82
CA GLY A 189 -24.99 9.09 15.06
C GLY A 189 -23.92 9.76 15.90
N LEU A 190 -22.67 9.32 15.79
CA LEU A 190 -21.52 9.89 16.50
C LEU A 190 -20.27 9.84 15.62
N THR A 191 -19.91 10.96 15.00
CA THR A 191 -18.84 11.04 14.00
C THR A 191 -17.77 12.07 14.37
N GLY A 192 -16.55 11.82 13.88
CA GLY A 192 -15.45 12.79 13.94
C GLY A 192 -15.58 13.97 12.98
N ARG A 193 -16.54 13.95 12.03
CA ARG A 193 -16.84 15.07 11.14
C ARG A 193 -17.10 16.35 11.92
N ASN A 194 -16.76 17.48 11.31
CA ASN A 194 -16.95 18.79 11.92
C ASN A 194 -18.45 19.16 12.00
N ASP A 195 -18.80 20.07 12.89
CA ASP A 195 -20.19 20.45 13.14
C ASP A 195 -20.87 21.16 11.96
N ASP A 196 -20.10 21.90 11.16
CA ASP A 196 -20.54 22.50 9.89
C ASP A 196 -20.88 21.45 8.81
N GLN A 197 -20.45 20.20 9.00
CA GLN A 197 -20.76 19.07 8.12
C GLN A 197 -22.00 18.29 8.56
N LYS A 198 -22.59 18.59 9.72
CA LYS A 198 -23.71 17.82 10.30
C LYS A 198 -24.93 17.79 9.39
N ALA A 199 -25.33 18.95 8.89
CA ALA A 199 -26.55 19.09 8.10
C ALA A 199 -26.49 18.25 6.82
N ALA A 200 -25.39 18.35 6.08
CA ALA A 200 -25.16 17.59 4.85
C ALA A 200 -25.00 16.08 5.13
N THR A 201 -24.31 15.70 6.22
CA THR A 201 -24.16 14.28 6.60
C THR A 201 -25.50 13.60 6.86
N VAL A 202 -26.39 14.24 7.63
CA VAL A 202 -27.74 13.70 7.90
C VAL A 202 -28.61 13.67 6.63
N GLN A 203 -28.47 14.65 5.75
CA GLN A 203 -29.15 14.65 4.45
C GLN A 203 -28.66 13.53 3.55
N ASN A 204 -27.34 13.30 3.47
CA ASN A 204 -26.76 12.18 2.74
C ASN A 204 -27.27 10.83 3.28
N LEU A 205 -27.32 10.66 4.62
CA LEU A 205 -27.88 9.45 5.25
C LEU A 205 -29.34 9.24 4.84
N THR A 206 -30.13 10.31 4.85
CA THR A 206 -31.54 10.28 4.41
C THR A 206 -31.64 9.88 2.93
N LYS A 207 -30.83 10.51 2.07
CA LYS A 207 -30.75 10.28 0.62
C LYS A 207 -30.44 8.82 0.28
N VAL A 208 -29.58 8.15 1.06
CA VAL A 208 -29.23 6.74 0.85
C VAL A 208 -30.17 5.75 1.58
N GLY A 209 -31.22 6.25 2.23
CA GLY A 209 -32.35 5.43 2.72
C GLY A 209 -32.39 5.17 4.22
N TYR A 210 -31.56 5.83 5.03
CA TYR A 210 -31.69 5.75 6.49
C TYR A 210 -32.85 6.63 6.98
N THR A 211 -33.68 6.08 7.88
CA THR A 211 -34.84 6.81 8.45
C THR A 211 -34.70 7.15 9.93
N ALA A 212 -33.58 6.74 10.54
CA ALA A 212 -33.40 6.80 11.99
C ALA A 212 -32.66 8.05 12.48
N PHE A 213 -31.79 8.63 11.64
CA PHE A 213 -30.94 9.75 12.00
C PHE A 213 -31.69 11.08 11.94
N THR A 214 -31.55 11.88 12.99
CA THR A 214 -32.14 13.21 13.13
C THR A 214 -31.08 14.18 13.64
N GLN A 215 -31.22 15.48 13.35
CA GLN A 215 -30.23 16.50 13.73
C GLN A 215 -29.94 16.53 15.24
N ASP A 216 -30.96 16.29 16.07
CA ASP A 216 -30.90 16.26 17.54
C ASP A 216 -30.24 14.99 18.10
N ARG A 217 -30.12 13.92 17.31
CA ARG A 217 -29.52 12.63 17.69
C ARG A 217 -28.29 12.29 16.85
N PHE A 218 -27.69 13.29 16.22
CA PHE A 218 -26.47 13.14 15.43
C PHE A 218 -25.39 14.06 15.99
N PHE A 219 -24.37 13.48 16.60
CA PHE A 219 -23.28 14.20 17.24
C PHE A 219 -22.06 14.28 16.29
N THR A 220 -21.56 15.50 16.13
CA THR A 220 -20.36 15.86 15.36
C THR A 220 -19.34 16.52 16.28
N LYS A 221 -18.08 16.59 15.84
CA LYS A 221 -17.02 17.27 16.59
C LYS A 221 -17.14 18.77 16.40
N TRP A 222 -17.01 19.54 17.49
CA TRP A 222 -17.04 21.00 17.42
C TRP A 222 -15.79 21.55 16.74
N THR A 223 -15.92 22.67 16.03
CA THR A 223 -14.78 23.32 15.36
C THR A 223 -14.03 24.30 16.29
N GLY A 224 -14.66 24.72 17.38
CA GLY A 224 -14.16 25.79 18.26
C GLY A 224 -14.39 27.19 17.70
N ALA A 225 -15.05 27.31 16.54
CA ALA A 225 -15.31 28.58 15.87
C ALA A 225 -16.79 28.97 15.96
N GLY A 226 -17.05 30.27 16.16
CA GLY A 226 -18.42 30.80 16.22
C GLY A 226 -19.27 30.10 17.28
N ALA A 227 -20.45 29.63 16.88
CA ALA A 227 -21.36 28.89 17.75
C ALA A 227 -20.97 27.42 17.98
N SER A 228 -20.01 26.88 17.19
CA SER A 228 -19.56 25.50 17.31
C SER A 228 -18.48 25.40 18.40
N GLN A 229 -18.94 25.39 19.65
CA GLN A 229 -18.08 25.31 20.83
C GLN A 229 -18.11 23.93 21.46
N GLN A 230 -17.09 23.61 22.26
CA GLN A 230 -17.04 22.37 23.01
C GLN A 230 -18.29 22.23 23.90
N PRO A 231 -19.05 21.13 23.78
CA PRO A 231 -20.23 20.95 24.60
C PRO A 231 -19.85 20.72 26.06
N SER A 232 -20.70 21.18 26.98
CA SER A 232 -20.43 21.14 28.43
C SER A 232 -20.31 19.73 29.03
N TYR A 233 -20.83 18.70 28.33
CA TYR A 233 -20.71 17.30 28.74
C TYR A 233 -19.35 16.67 28.35
N VAL A 234 -18.51 17.37 27.57
CA VAL A 234 -17.17 16.93 27.19
C VAL A 234 -16.13 17.75 27.96
N THR A 235 -15.27 17.05 28.70
CA THR A 235 -14.07 17.62 29.33
C THR A 235 -12.87 16.75 28.96
N CYS A 236 -11.99 17.29 28.11
CA CYS A 236 -10.79 16.62 27.64
C CYS A 236 -9.68 16.65 28.72
N ALA A 237 -8.76 15.67 28.71
CA ALA A 237 -7.62 15.64 29.62
C ALA A 237 -6.58 16.74 29.31
N THR A 238 -6.54 17.20 28.06
CA THR A 238 -5.70 18.32 27.62
C THR A 238 -6.55 19.39 26.93
N ALA A 239 -5.92 20.45 26.39
CA ALA A 239 -6.63 21.51 25.68
C ALA A 239 -7.39 21.03 24.41
N LYS A 240 -7.02 19.86 23.85
CA LYS A 240 -7.69 19.27 22.70
C LYS A 240 -8.09 17.83 23.01
N CYS A 241 -9.35 17.49 22.74
CA CYS A 241 -9.81 16.11 22.81
C CYS A 241 -9.22 15.28 21.67
N THR A 242 -8.70 14.11 22.05
CA THR A 242 -8.53 12.97 21.14
C THR A 242 -9.89 12.52 20.59
N THR A 243 -9.87 11.75 19.49
CA THR A 243 -11.09 11.14 18.94
C THR A 243 -11.77 10.24 19.95
N VAL A 244 -11.00 9.43 20.69
CA VAL A 244 -11.50 8.55 21.76
C VAL A 244 -12.19 9.34 22.86
N GLU A 245 -11.57 10.40 23.38
CA GLU A 245 -12.17 11.24 24.44
C GLU A 245 -13.50 11.83 24.01
N TYR A 246 -13.54 12.44 22.82
CA TYR A 246 -14.77 13.03 22.29
C TYR A 246 -15.88 11.98 22.17
N LYS A 247 -15.60 10.84 21.54
CA LYS A 247 -16.62 9.81 21.30
C LYS A 247 -17.06 9.15 22.60
N ALA A 248 -16.13 8.80 23.49
CA ALA A 248 -16.44 8.18 24.78
C ALA A 248 -17.26 9.10 25.70
N LEU A 249 -16.89 10.38 25.80
CA LEU A 249 -17.63 11.34 26.63
C LEU A 249 -19.01 11.68 26.04
N THR A 250 -19.18 11.59 24.72
CA THR A 250 -20.50 11.72 24.10
C THR A 250 -21.37 10.48 24.36
N ARG A 251 -20.81 9.27 24.34
CA ARG A 251 -21.55 8.07 24.75
C ARG A 251 -21.92 8.11 26.23
N LYS A 252 -21.02 8.58 27.09
CA LYS A 252 -21.31 8.85 28.50
C LYS A 252 -22.50 9.79 28.67
N HIS A 253 -22.53 10.89 27.91
CA HIS A 253 -23.66 11.82 27.91
C HIS A 253 -24.98 11.13 27.53
N ILE A 254 -24.97 10.29 26.49
CA ILE A 254 -26.15 9.52 26.06
C ILE A 254 -26.64 8.58 27.18
N GLU A 255 -25.74 7.89 27.89
CA GLU A 255 -26.15 6.99 28.97
C GLU A 255 -26.59 7.73 30.24
N GLN A 256 -25.80 8.70 30.68
CA GLN A 256 -25.94 9.29 32.02
C GLN A 256 -26.89 10.48 32.04
N ASP A 257 -26.84 11.34 31.01
CA ASP A 257 -27.61 12.58 31.00
C ASP A 257 -28.93 12.42 30.23
N LEU A 258 -28.92 11.65 29.13
CA LEU A 258 -30.12 11.37 28.32
C LEU A 258 -30.87 10.11 28.78
N GLY A 259 -30.23 9.25 29.58
CA GLY A 259 -30.85 8.09 30.21
C GLY A 259 -31.13 6.92 29.27
N TYR A 260 -30.33 6.75 28.21
CA TYR A 260 -30.38 5.59 27.32
C TYR A 260 -29.44 4.48 27.79
N ASP A 261 -29.73 3.26 27.37
CA ASP A 261 -28.81 2.11 27.48
C ASP A 261 -28.20 1.87 26.10
N ILE A 262 -26.90 2.11 25.93
CA ILE A 262 -26.23 1.88 24.64
C ILE A 262 -26.00 0.37 24.49
N ALA A 263 -27.02 -0.33 24.01
CA ALA A 263 -27.01 -1.77 23.82
C ALA A 263 -26.00 -2.24 22.76
N LEU A 264 -25.62 -1.36 21.83
CA LEU A 264 -24.65 -1.64 20.77
C LEU A 264 -23.99 -0.35 20.24
N ASN A 265 -22.66 -0.35 20.19
CA ASN A 265 -21.84 0.67 19.53
C ASN A 265 -21.17 0.08 18.28
N ILE A 266 -21.25 0.76 17.15
CA ILE A 266 -20.75 0.27 15.85
C ILE A 266 -19.84 1.31 15.22
N GLY A 267 -18.66 0.88 14.78
CA GLY A 267 -17.68 1.74 14.13
C GLY A 267 -16.67 0.94 13.32
N ASP A 268 -16.04 1.60 12.36
CA ASP A 268 -14.98 1.06 11.51
C ASP A 268 -13.59 1.32 12.09
N GLN A 269 -13.47 2.16 13.13
CA GLN A 269 -12.23 2.45 13.82
C GLN A 269 -12.28 1.94 15.27
N TRP A 270 -11.10 1.60 15.81
CA TRP A 270 -11.00 1.28 17.25
C TRP A 270 -11.36 2.48 18.12
N SER A 271 -11.05 3.70 17.65
CA SER A 271 -11.41 4.94 18.34
C SER A 271 -12.90 5.18 18.50
N ASP A 272 -13.74 4.52 17.71
CA ASP A 272 -15.21 4.58 17.84
C ASP A 272 -15.70 3.75 19.02
N LEU A 273 -14.96 2.68 19.34
CA LEU A 273 -15.38 1.61 20.23
C LEU A 273 -14.76 1.73 21.63
N GLN A 274 -13.57 2.33 21.72
CA GLN A 274 -12.81 2.51 22.96
C GLN A 274 -13.40 3.59 23.87
N GLY A 275 -13.16 3.45 25.17
CA GLY A 275 -13.56 4.40 26.23
C GLY A 275 -14.87 4.07 26.92
N GLY A 276 -15.45 2.88 26.69
CA GLY A 276 -16.65 2.38 27.36
C GLY A 276 -17.98 3.02 26.93
N TYR A 277 -18.98 2.93 27.82
CA TYR A 277 -20.36 3.43 27.66
C TYR A 277 -21.14 2.75 26.53
N ALA A 278 -21.05 1.42 26.48
CA ALA A 278 -21.88 0.55 25.66
C ALA A 278 -21.81 -0.89 26.18
N ASP A 279 -22.91 -1.62 26.11
CA ASP A 279 -22.98 -3.05 26.45
C ASP A 279 -22.14 -3.92 25.50
N ARG A 280 -22.06 -3.51 24.23
CA ARG A 280 -21.45 -4.28 23.13
C ARG A 280 -20.83 -3.34 22.11
N SER A 281 -19.73 -3.80 21.50
CA SER A 281 -19.07 -3.12 20.39
C SER A 281 -19.02 -4.02 19.16
N LEU A 282 -19.22 -3.45 17.98
CA LEU A 282 -19.10 -4.11 16.68
C LEU A 282 -18.12 -3.33 15.80
N LYS A 283 -16.97 -3.95 15.52
CA LYS A 283 -15.97 -3.42 14.59
C LYS A 283 -16.32 -3.81 13.15
N LEU A 284 -16.41 -2.82 12.27
CA LEU A 284 -16.43 -3.02 10.81
C LEU A 284 -15.00 -2.91 10.25
N PRO A 285 -14.69 -3.65 9.17
CA PRO A 285 -13.35 -3.63 8.59
C PRO A 285 -13.06 -2.30 7.88
N ASN A 286 -11.87 -1.75 8.12
CA ASN A 286 -11.36 -0.60 7.37
C ASN A 286 -9.81 -0.58 7.30
N PRO A 287 -9.22 -0.93 6.14
CA PRO A 287 -7.78 -0.81 5.91
C PRO A 287 -7.34 0.50 5.21
N THR A 288 -8.26 1.41 4.84
CA THR A 288 -7.96 2.59 3.99
C THR A 288 -7.50 3.83 4.77
N TYR A 289 -7.84 3.96 6.05
CA TYR A 289 -7.31 5.01 6.93
C TYR A 289 -7.30 4.59 8.40
N SER A 290 -6.48 5.23 9.23
CA SER A 290 -6.41 4.95 10.67
C SER A 290 -6.50 6.21 11.52
N LEU A 291 -7.41 6.20 12.50
CA LEU A 291 -7.49 7.23 13.51
C LEU A 291 -6.75 6.82 14.79
N PRO A 292 -5.88 7.67 15.36
CA PRO A 292 -5.19 7.39 16.62
C PRO A 292 -6.18 6.98 17.72
N SER A 293 -5.99 5.76 18.22
CA SER A 293 -6.86 5.09 19.19
C SER A 293 -6.11 4.90 20.50
N ALA A 294 -5.82 6.01 21.18
CA ALA A 294 -5.12 5.99 22.46
C ALA A 294 -6.07 5.58 23.59
N ASP A 295 -5.61 4.67 24.45
CA ASP A 295 -6.34 4.33 25.67
C ASP A 295 -6.57 5.59 26.53
N LEU A 296 -7.79 5.72 27.06
CA LEU A 296 -8.07 6.80 28.01
C LEU A 296 -7.26 6.61 29.30
N PRO A 297 -6.82 7.69 29.97
CA PRO A 297 -6.11 7.57 31.24
C PRO A 297 -6.86 6.70 32.25
N GLY A 298 -6.23 5.60 32.70
CA GLY A 298 -6.80 4.67 33.67
C GLY A 298 -7.78 3.63 33.10
N VAL A 299 -7.99 3.59 31.79
CA VAL A 299 -8.81 2.59 31.09
C VAL A 299 -7.88 1.65 30.32
N SER A 300 -8.12 0.33 30.41
CA SER A 300 -7.36 -0.67 29.66
C SER A 300 -8.33 -1.59 28.92
N GLU A 301 -8.29 -1.52 27.58
CA GLU A 301 -9.19 -2.26 26.70
C GLU A 301 -8.42 -3.13 25.71
N PRO A 302 -7.62 -4.12 26.17
CA PRO A 302 -6.72 -4.89 25.30
C PRO A 302 -7.45 -5.67 24.19
N ARG A 303 -8.76 -5.89 24.33
CA ARG A 303 -9.62 -6.54 23.33
C ARG A 303 -10.11 -5.60 22.22
N LEU A 304 -9.96 -4.28 22.39
CA LEU A 304 -10.27 -3.26 21.38
C LEU A 304 -8.96 -2.69 20.82
N SER A 305 -8.17 -3.58 20.22
CA SER A 305 -6.86 -3.24 19.70
C SER A 305 -6.71 -3.71 18.25
N PRO A 306 -5.99 -2.94 17.41
CA PRO A 306 -5.68 -3.36 16.04
C PRO A 306 -4.90 -4.66 16.00
N ARG A 307 -5.12 -5.45 14.95
CA ARG A 307 -4.25 -6.59 14.63
C ARG A 307 -2.82 -6.08 14.36
N THR A 308 -1.82 -6.84 14.77
CA THR A 308 -0.40 -6.48 14.59
C THR A 308 0.38 -7.46 13.72
N GLN A 309 -0.25 -8.55 13.28
CA GLN A 309 0.38 -9.59 12.46
C GLN A 309 -0.38 -9.76 11.16
N PHE A 310 0.31 -9.61 10.04
CA PHE A 310 -0.29 -9.58 8.71
C PHE A 310 0.35 -10.60 7.78
N THR A 311 -0.43 -11.10 6.82
CA THR A 311 0.06 -11.94 5.73
C THR A 311 -0.39 -11.33 4.42
N THR A 312 0.57 -10.86 3.63
CA THR A 312 0.34 -10.10 2.40
C THR A 312 1.22 -10.66 1.29
N ALA A 313 0.60 -11.20 0.24
CA ALA A 313 1.27 -11.64 -0.96
C ALA A 313 1.78 -10.42 -1.75
N ALA A 314 2.97 -10.54 -2.35
CA ALA A 314 3.62 -9.46 -3.07
C ALA A 314 2.84 -8.95 -4.29
N ASP A 315 1.92 -9.76 -4.81
CA ASP A 315 1.06 -9.41 -5.94
C ASP A 315 -0.27 -8.77 -5.51
N GLY A 316 -0.51 -8.59 -4.21
CA GLY A 316 -1.74 -8.04 -3.64
C GLY A 316 -2.91 -9.04 -3.57
N SER A 317 -2.74 -10.28 -4.02
CA SER A 317 -3.83 -11.27 -4.09
C SER A 317 -4.42 -11.66 -2.73
N SER A 318 -3.71 -11.37 -1.63
CA SER A 318 -4.20 -11.61 -0.27
C SER A 318 -5.54 -10.91 0.02
N GLY A 319 -5.86 -9.79 -0.65
CA GLY A 319 -7.13 -9.09 -0.47
C GLY A 319 -8.35 -9.92 -0.87
N ALA A 320 -8.18 -10.96 -1.70
CA ALA A 320 -9.26 -11.86 -2.08
C ALA A 320 -9.65 -12.86 -0.98
N THR A 321 -8.78 -13.05 0.04
CA THR A 321 -8.93 -14.10 1.05
C THR A 321 -8.81 -13.62 2.49
N GLN A 322 -8.05 -12.56 2.76
CA GLN A 322 -7.98 -11.93 4.08
C GLN A 322 -9.22 -11.06 4.30
N GLY A 323 -9.79 -11.11 5.51
CA GLY A 323 -10.74 -10.08 5.95
C GLY A 323 -10.03 -8.74 6.13
N GLY A 324 -10.78 -7.65 6.21
CA GLY A 324 -10.20 -6.29 6.23
C GLY A 324 -9.24 -6.04 7.40
N GLU A 325 -9.52 -6.58 8.59
CA GLU A 325 -8.59 -6.53 9.75
C GLU A 325 -7.31 -7.37 9.56
N GLY A 326 -7.26 -8.19 8.50
CA GLY A 326 -6.08 -8.94 8.08
C GLY A 326 -5.22 -8.24 7.05
N ILE A 327 -5.62 -7.04 6.60
CA ILE A 327 -4.87 -6.20 5.68
C ILE A 327 -4.19 -5.10 6.50
N PRO A 328 -2.88 -4.84 6.32
CA PRO A 328 -2.22 -3.71 6.97
C PRO A 328 -2.95 -2.41 6.64
N ASN A 329 -3.25 -1.61 7.67
CA ASN A 329 -3.85 -0.30 7.44
C ASN A 329 -2.82 0.67 6.83
N ILE A 330 -3.19 1.35 5.75
CA ILE A 330 -2.26 2.14 4.94
C ILE A 330 -1.57 3.28 5.71
N ASP A 331 -2.26 3.95 6.64
CA ASP A 331 -1.67 5.04 7.40
C ASP A 331 -0.66 4.54 8.44
N VAL A 332 -0.91 3.36 9.01
CA VAL A 332 0.03 2.70 9.91
C VAL A 332 1.28 2.23 9.16
N VAL A 333 1.12 1.80 7.91
CA VAL A 333 2.25 1.48 7.01
C VAL A 333 3.08 2.73 6.73
N LYS A 334 2.45 3.85 6.32
CA LYS A 334 3.15 5.13 6.11
C LYS A 334 3.92 5.58 7.34
N LYS A 335 3.30 5.50 8.53
CA LYS A 335 3.95 5.88 9.79
C LYS A 335 5.10 4.94 10.17
N THR A 336 4.97 3.66 9.87
CA THR A 336 6.05 2.67 10.03
C THR A 336 7.24 2.99 9.13
N ILE A 337 6.97 3.32 7.86
CA ILE A 337 7.96 3.77 6.88
C ILE A 337 8.65 5.04 7.38
N ALA A 338 7.90 6.06 7.78
CA ALA A 338 8.47 7.31 8.30
C ALA A 338 9.41 7.06 9.50
N THR A 339 8.98 6.22 10.45
CA THR A 339 9.81 5.83 11.59
C THR A 339 11.11 5.14 11.17
N TYR A 340 11.05 4.26 10.16
CA TYR A 340 12.21 3.54 9.63
C TYR A 340 13.24 4.46 8.96
N TYR A 341 12.77 5.51 8.28
CA TYR A 341 13.62 6.52 7.66
C TYR A 341 14.01 7.68 8.58
N GLY A 342 13.48 7.72 9.82
CA GLY A 342 13.73 8.81 10.77
C GLY A 342 12.99 10.11 10.43
N ASP A 343 11.94 10.03 9.62
CA ASP A 343 11.10 11.16 9.22
C ASP A 343 10.13 11.53 10.35
N PRO A 344 10.20 12.76 10.89
CA PRO A 344 9.31 13.22 11.97
C PRO A 344 7.89 13.57 11.50
N GLY A 345 7.54 13.29 10.24
CA GLY A 345 6.27 13.62 9.61
C GLY A 345 6.36 14.84 8.68
N THR A 346 7.56 15.22 8.25
CA THR A 346 7.78 16.30 7.27
C THR A 346 7.87 15.78 5.84
N GLY A 347 7.92 14.46 5.65
CA GLY A 347 8.18 13.82 4.36
C GLY A 347 9.66 13.76 3.99
N LEU A 348 10.54 14.14 4.91
CA LEU A 348 11.99 14.21 4.67
C LEU A 348 12.68 13.23 5.61
N ALA A 349 13.58 12.39 5.06
CA ALA A 349 14.29 11.42 5.87
C ALA A 349 15.41 12.04 6.71
N ASP A 350 15.72 11.44 7.86
CA ASP A 350 16.93 11.77 8.60
C ASP A 350 18.16 11.37 7.77
N ARG A 351 19.01 12.35 7.44
CA ARG A 351 20.20 12.17 6.58
C ARG A 351 21.43 11.66 7.33
N SER A 352 21.34 11.51 8.65
CA SER A 352 22.46 11.26 9.55
C SER A 352 22.36 9.93 10.30
N ASP A 353 21.20 9.65 10.91
CA ASP A 353 20.97 8.43 11.69
C ASP A 353 19.48 8.03 11.69
N SER A 354 19.21 6.88 11.08
CA SER A 354 17.90 6.25 11.08
C SER A 354 18.06 4.72 11.06
N PRO A 355 17.02 3.96 11.40
CA PRO A 355 16.99 2.51 11.17
C PRO A 355 17.45 2.13 9.74
N TYR A 356 16.95 2.81 8.70
CA TYR A 356 17.38 2.63 7.31
C TYR A 356 18.89 2.82 7.12
N ILE A 357 19.45 3.95 7.57
CA ILE A 357 20.88 4.24 7.44
C ILE A 357 21.72 3.18 8.17
N ARG A 358 21.29 2.75 9.36
CA ARG A 358 21.99 1.71 10.13
C ARG A 358 21.95 0.36 9.42
N GLU A 359 20.83 0.00 8.80
CA GLU A 359 20.68 -1.21 8.00
C GLU A 359 21.59 -1.17 6.76
N LEU A 360 21.59 -0.06 5.99
CA LEU A 360 22.49 0.09 4.85
C LEU A 360 23.96 0.03 5.25
N ARG A 361 24.35 0.67 6.35
CA ARG A 361 25.72 0.56 6.90
C ARG A 361 26.08 -0.90 7.21
N ALA A 362 25.15 -1.69 7.73
CA ALA A 362 25.36 -3.11 8.04
C ALA A 362 25.51 -3.95 6.76
N ILE A 363 24.64 -3.74 5.76
CA ILE A 363 24.71 -4.40 4.45
C ILE A 363 26.06 -4.09 3.78
N VAL A 364 26.42 -2.81 3.65
CA VAL A 364 27.68 -2.40 3.02
C VAL A 364 28.89 -2.97 3.75
N ARG A 365 28.88 -2.97 5.09
CA ARG A 365 29.95 -3.58 5.89
C ARG A 365 30.12 -5.07 5.60
N GLY A 366 29.03 -5.79 5.38
CA GLY A 366 29.04 -7.22 5.06
C GLY A 366 29.43 -7.52 3.61
N GLN A 367 28.98 -6.72 2.64
CA GLN A 367 29.14 -7.02 1.22
C GLN A 367 30.43 -6.43 0.62
N ALA A 368 30.85 -5.22 1.01
CA ALA A 368 31.95 -4.52 0.36
C ALA A 368 33.28 -5.31 0.37
N PRO A 369 33.72 -5.96 1.47
CA PRO A 369 34.96 -6.76 1.46
C PRO A 369 34.89 -7.97 0.53
N VAL A 370 33.72 -8.60 0.42
CA VAL A 370 33.51 -9.78 -0.44
C VAL A 370 33.56 -9.37 -1.90
N ILE A 371 32.84 -8.31 -2.27
CA ILE A 371 32.85 -7.74 -3.63
C ILE A 371 34.27 -7.31 -4.00
N ALA A 372 34.97 -6.60 -3.11
CA ALA A 372 36.36 -6.18 -3.32
C ALA A 372 37.29 -7.35 -3.64
N ALA A 373 37.18 -8.45 -2.90
CA ALA A 373 37.99 -9.64 -3.14
C ALA A 373 37.67 -10.27 -4.50
N GLN A 374 36.39 -10.40 -4.86
CA GLN A 374 35.97 -10.92 -6.17
C GLN A 374 36.46 -10.03 -7.33
N CYS A 375 36.36 -8.71 -7.20
CA CYS A 375 36.92 -7.75 -8.16
C CYS A 375 38.43 -7.94 -8.33
N ALA A 376 39.18 -8.06 -7.24
CA ALA A 376 40.64 -8.21 -7.29
C ALA A 376 41.05 -9.53 -7.96
N VAL A 377 40.35 -10.63 -7.64
CA VAL A 377 40.56 -11.94 -8.27
C VAL A 377 40.21 -11.91 -9.75
N GLY A 378 39.04 -11.40 -10.13
CA GLY A 378 38.60 -11.30 -11.52
C GLY A 378 39.57 -10.47 -12.36
N ARG A 379 40.09 -9.36 -11.80
CA ARG A 379 41.11 -8.53 -12.44
C ARG A 379 42.42 -9.29 -12.63
N GLY A 380 42.89 -10.01 -11.61
CA GLY A 380 44.10 -10.84 -11.69
C GLY A 380 43.99 -12.00 -12.69
N LEU A 381 42.77 -12.49 -12.94
CA LEU A 381 42.47 -13.53 -13.92
C LEU A 381 42.09 -12.99 -15.32
N HIS A 382 42.16 -11.67 -15.53
CA HIS A 382 41.78 -11.01 -16.78
C HIS A 382 40.34 -11.31 -17.24
N ARG A 383 39.39 -11.35 -16.31
CA ARG A 383 37.96 -11.66 -16.56
C ARG A 383 37.04 -10.45 -16.64
N ASN A 384 37.58 -9.23 -16.72
CA ASN A 384 36.80 -8.00 -16.78
C ASN A 384 35.70 -7.94 -15.70
N PRO A 385 36.05 -8.01 -14.40
CA PRO A 385 35.04 -8.03 -13.35
C PRO A 385 34.24 -6.71 -13.35
N ALA A 386 32.95 -6.81 -13.07
CA ALA A 386 32.05 -5.67 -12.98
C ALA A 386 31.05 -5.81 -11.84
N ILE A 387 30.57 -4.67 -11.35
CA ILE A 387 29.35 -4.62 -10.54
C ILE A 387 28.25 -3.88 -11.30
N VAL A 388 27.03 -4.37 -11.18
CA VAL A 388 25.82 -3.74 -11.75
C VAL A 388 25.02 -3.14 -10.60
N LEU A 389 24.62 -1.87 -10.76
CA LEU A 389 23.81 -1.15 -9.77
C LEU A 389 22.59 -0.53 -10.43
N ASP A 390 21.45 -0.65 -9.76
CA ASP A 390 20.30 0.20 -10.03
C ASP A 390 20.54 1.67 -9.62
N ALA A 391 19.70 2.58 -10.14
CA ALA A 391 19.72 3.99 -9.79
C ALA A 391 18.90 4.29 -8.52
N ASP A 392 17.59 4.16 -8.60
CA ASP A 392 16.64 4.67 -7.60
C ASP A 392 16.71 3.81 -6.32
N ASP A 393 16.86 4.46 -5.16
CA ASP A 393 17.13 3.88 -3.84
C ASP A 393 18.32 2.92 -3.71
N THR A 394 19.06 2.70 -4.79
CA THR A 394 20.28 1.90 -4.82
C THR A 394 21.53 2.77 -4.85
N THR A 395 21.54 3.81 -5.69
CA THR A 395 22.62 4.81 -5.74
C THR A 395 22.11 6.23 -5.51
N LEU A 396 20.90 6.55 -5.95
CA LEU A 396 20.22 7.82 -5.75
C LEU A 396 18.98 7.63 -4.87
N TRP A 397 18.94 8.27 -3.71
CA TRP A 397 17.92 8.04 -2.69
C TRP A 397 16.66 8.88 -2.95
N THR A 398 15.52 8.24 -3.18
CA THR A 398 14.30 8.90 -3.67
C THR A 398 13.27 9.23 -2.60
N TYR A 399 13.46 8.81 -1.34
CA TYR A 399 12.47 8.97 -0.26
C TYR A 399 11.80 10.36 -0.19
N ASP A 400 12.57 11.45 -0.24
CA ASP A 400 12.00 12.80 -0.14
C ASP A 400 11.06 13.13 -1.33
N MET A 401 11.36 12.62 -2.53
CA MET A 401 10.45 12.72 -3.68
C MET A 401 9.20 11.89 -3.43
N GLU A 402 9.38 10.61 -3.05
CA GLU A 402 8.27 9.69 -2.83
C GLU A 402 7.30 10.20 -1.75
N VAL A 403 7.80 10.82 -0.67
CA VAL A 403 6.98 11.16 0.49
C VAL A 403 6.61 12.63 0.57
N ALA A 404 7.57 13.56 0.49
CA ALA A 404 7.26 14.99 0.64
C ALA A 404 6.58 15.58 -0.58
N ASP A 405 6.81 15.02 -1.76
CA ASP A 405 6.39 15.62 -3.02
C ASP A 405 5.31 14.82 -3.75
N MET A 406 5.45 13.50 -3.80
CA MET A 406 4.46 12.61 -4.42
C MET A 406 3.47 12.04 -3.41
N HIS A 407 3.76 12.07 -2.11
CA HIS A 407 2.90 11.51 -1.07
C HIS A 407 2.52 10.02 -1.30
N PHE A 408 3.49 9.25 -1.80
CA PHE A 408 3.37 7.86 -2.26
C PHE A 408 2.47 7.68 -3.48
N VAL A 409 2.12 8.74 -4.20
CA VAL A 409 1.30 8.73 -5.42
C VAL A 409 2.21 9.02 -6.60
N PHE A 410 2.67 7.96 -7.26
CA PHE A 410 3.64 8.08 -8.35
C PHE A 410 3.13 8.97 -9.48
N ASP A 411 3.89 10.03 -9.79
CA ASP A 411 3.68 10.91 -10.93
C ASP A 411 4.94 10.90 -11.81
N PRO A 412 4.88 10.38 -13.05
CA PRO A 412 6.05 10.30 -13.91
C PRO A 412 6.57 11.66 -14.38
N ALA A 413 5.72 12.68 -14.50
CA ALA A 413 6.16 14.02 -14.86
C ALA A 413 6.91 14.67 -13.70
N ARG A 414 6.40 14.50 -12.47
CA ARG A 414 7.08 15.00 -11.29
C ARG A 414 8.38 14.25 -11.01
N GLN A 415 8.42 12.95 -11.28
CA GLN A 415 9.68 12.18 -11.23
C GLN A 415 10.69 12.78 -12.19
N ASP A 416 10.28 13.03 -13.44
CA ASP A 416 11.18 13.58 -14.44
C ASP A 416 11.77 14.92 -14.02
N GLU A 417 10.96 15.82 -13.44
CA GLU A 417 11.47 17.08 -12.87
C GLU A 417 12.59 16.86 -11.84
N TRP A 418 12.45 15.89 -10.93
CA TRP A 418 13.51 15.57 -9.95
C TRP A 418 14.77 14.99 -10.60
N VAL A 419 14.59 14.18 -11.64
CA VAL A 419 15.69 13.59 -12.39
C VAL A 419 16.46 14.67 -13.15
N GLN A 420 15.76 15.49 -13.92
CA GLN A 420 16.37 16.54 -14.75
C GLN A 420 17.04 17.63 -13.91
N ASP A 421 16.48 17.93 -12.72
CA ASP A 421 17.08 18.90 -11.79
C ASP A 421 18.18 18.30 -10.90
N GLU A 422 18.45 16.99 -11.02
CA GLU A 422 19.51 16.29 -10.30
C GLU A 422 19.40 16.44 -8.77
N ARG A 423 18.18 16.25 -8.26
CA ARG A 423 17.81 16.55 -6.86
C ARG A 423 18.12 15.42 -5.89
N PHE A 424 18.43 14.22 -6.38
CA PHE A 424 18.55 13.05 -5.51
C PHE A 424 19.91 13.01 -4.79
N PRO A 425 19.95 12.89 -3.46
CA PRO A 425 21.19 12.61 -2.75
C PRO A 425 21.65 11.17 -2.97
N ALA A 426 22.92 10.89 -2.64
CA ALA A 426 23.42 9.52 -2.65
C ALA A 426 22.71 8.63 -1.63
N THR A 427 22.42 7.39 -2.01
CA THR A 427 21.97 6.34 -1.09
C THR A 427 23.03 6.14 0.01
N PRO A 428 22.65 6.18 1.31
CA PRO A 428 23.58 6.10 2.42
C PRO A 428 24.55 4.91 2.31
N SER A 429 25.84 5.16 2.56
CA SER A 429 26.93 4.18 2.49
C SER A 429 27.27 3.58 1.11
N MET A 430 26.44 3.77 0.08
CA MET A 430 26.64 3.11 -1.23
C MET A 430 27.80 3.71 -2.05
N THR A 431 28.09 5.01 -1.89
CA THR A 431 29.30 5.64 -2.48
C THR A 431 30.59 4.95 -2.03
N SER A 432 30.64 4.51 -0.76
CA SER A 432 31.78 3.77 -0.21
C SER A 432 31.92 2.39 -0.85
N LEU A 433 30.82 1.64 -0.99
CA LEU A 433 30.82 0.32 -1.63
C LEU A 433 31.31 0.42 -3.08
N VAL A 434 30.74 1.33 -3.86
CA VAL A 434 31.11 1.53 -5.27
C VAL A 434 32.58 1.93 -5.39
N SER A 435 33.04 2.86 -4.55
CA SER A 435 34.43 3.29 -4.55
C SER A 435 35.41 2.16 -4.19
N VAL A 436 35.03 1.28 -3.26
CA VAL A 436 35.81 0.09 -2.91
C VAL A 436 35.88 -0.88 -4.08
N ALA A 437 34.74 -1.23 -4.69
CA ALA A 437 34.70 -2.16 -5.82
C ALA A 437 35.53 -1.66 -7.01
N ALA A 438 35.40 -0.38 -7.36
CA ALA A 438 36.17 0.25 -8.43
C ALA A 438 37.68 0.22 -8.16
N ARG A 439 38.12 0.60 -6.95
CA ARG A 439 39.55 0.53 -6.57
C ARG A 439 40.10 -0.90 -6.58
N SER A 440 39.24 -1.88 -6.29
CA SER A 440 39.59 -3.31 -6.33
C SER A 440 39.61 -3.88 -7.75
N GLY A 441 39.25 -3.11 -8.77
CA GLY A 441 39.41 -3.49 -10.17
C GLY A 441 38.12 -3.81 -10.92
N CYS A 442 36.95 -3.65 -10.30
CA CYS A 442 35.68 -3.79 -11.01
C CYS A 442 35.39 -2.57 -11.89
N THR A 443 34.76 -2.83 -13.04
CA THR A 443 34.01 -1.80 -13.77
C THR A 443 32.68 -1.54 -13.06
N VAL A 444 32.25 -0.29 -12.99
CA VAL A 444 30.97 0.11 -12.38
C VAL A 444 29.97 0.33 -13.50
N ILE A 445 28.88 -0.45 -13.50
CA ILE A 445 27.86 -0.42 -14.55
C ILE A 445 26.52 -0.02 -13.95
N GLY A 446 25.85 0.97 -14.55
CA GLY A 446 24.49 1.38 -14.17
C GLY A 446 23.44 0.67 -15.01
N LEU A 447 22.37 0.18 -14.38
CA LEU A 447 21.22 -0.43 -15.05
C LEU A 447 19.93 0.02 -14.37
N THR A 448 19.25 1.00 -14.95
CA THR A 448 18.07 1.63 -14.36
C THR A 448 16.81 1.46 -15.21
N GLY A 449 15.66 1.52 -14.56
CA GLY A 449 14.34 1.60 -15.19
C GLY A 449 14.01 3.00 -15.76
N ARG A 450 14.80 4.05 -15.42
CA ARG A 450 14.68 5.39 -16.00
C ARG A 450 14.82 5.37 -17.51
N ASN A 451 14.16 6.32 -18.18
CA ASN A 451 14.11 6.39 -19.63
C ASN A 451 15.41 6.97 -20.23
N ASP A 452 15.62 6.76 -21.54
CA ASP A 452 16.82 7.22 -22.24
C ASP A 452 17.06 8.75 -22.18
N ASP A 453 16.00 9.54 -22.19
CA ASP A 453 16.02 10.99 -22.05
C ASP A 453 16.43 11.47 -20.64
N GLN A 454 16.38 10.58 -19.65
CA GLN A 454 16.82 10.83 -18.27
C GLN A 454 18.29 10.47 -18.03
N ARG A 455 18.95 9.83 -19.00
CA ARG A 455 20.29 9.24 -18.81
C ARG A 455 21.35 10.26 -18.43
N ALA A 456 21.39 11.38 -19.14
CA ALA A 456 22.43 12.40 -18.95
C ALA A 456 22.33 13.03 -17.56
N ALA A 457 21.14 13.51 -17.18
CA ALA A 457 20.89 14.09 -15.87
C ALA A 457 21.14 13.08 -14.74
N THR A 458 20.77 11.80 -14.93
CA THR A 458 21.06 10.77 -13.93
C THR A 458 22.55 10.57 -13.69
N ILE A 459 23.37 10.54 -14.75
CA ILE A 459 24.83 10.40 -14.61
C ILE A 459 25.44 11.65 -13.96
N GLU A 460 24.99 12.85 -14.32
CA GLU A 460 25.48 14.10 -13.71
C GLU A 460 25.10 14.18 -12.22
N ASN A 461 23.86 13.80 -11.87
CA ASN A 461 23.44 13.69 -10.48
C ASN A 461 24.35 12.71 -9.70
N LEU A 462 24.64 11.53 -10.26
CA LEU A 462 25.54 10.54 -9.66
C LEU A 462 26.94 11.12 -9.42
N HIS A 463 27.49 11.88 -10.38
CA HIS A 463 28.78 12.55 -10.22
C HIS A 463 28.75 13.57 -9.09
N ARG A 464 27.71 14.43 -9.09
CA ARG A 464 27.49 15.47 -8.07
C ARG A 464 27.46 14.90 -6.65
N VAL A 465 26.89 13.71 -6.47
CA VAL A 465 26.75 13.08 -5.15
C VAL A 465 27.83 12.05 -4.81
N GLY A 466 28.91 12.00 -5.59
CA GLY A 466 30.12 11.27 -5.23
C GLY A 466 30.31 9.90 -5.90
N TYR A 467 29.70 9.68 -7.07
CA TYR A 467 29.93 8.50 -7.91
C TYR A 467 30.61 8.84 -9.25
N PRO A 468 31.87 9.33 -9.26
CA PRO A 468 32.57 9.69 -10.49
C PRO A 468 32.84 8.51 -11.45
N GLN A 469 32.56 7.27 -11.02
CA GLN A 469 32.82 6.05 -11.78
C GLN A 469 31.78 5.78 -12.88
N PHE A 470 30.57 6.33 -12.77
CA PHE A 470 29.54 6.10 -13.78
C PHE A 470 29.82 6.90 -15.04
N SER A 471 29.62 6.28 -16.20
CA SER A 471 29.70 6.96 -17.50
C SER A 471 28.83 6.22 -18.50
N ALA A 472 28.33 6.92 -19.52
CA ALA A 472 27.52 6.30 -20.56
C ALA A 472 28.30 5.18 -21.28
N THR A 473 29.59 5.42 -21.52
CA THR A 473 30.51 4.46 -22.13
C THR A 473 31.88 4.51 -21.47
N GLN A 474 32.50 3.36 -21.28
CA GLN A 474 33.88 3.22 -20.85
C GLN A 474 34.66 2.35 -21.85
N HIS A 475 35.79 2.87 -22.35
CA HIS A 475 36.64 2.18 -23.35
C HIS A 475 35.90 1.70 -24.62
N GLY A 476 34.88 2.46 -25.06
CA GLY A 476 34.08 2.13 -26.24
C GLY A 476 32.94 1.13 -25.98
N THR A 477 32.78 0.66 -24.74
CA THR A 477 31.66 -0.21 -24.33
C THR A 477 30.64 0.58 -23.54
N GLN A 478 29.35 0.32 -23.74
CA GLN A 478 28.29 0.92 -22.94
C GLN A 478 28.33 0.42 -21.50
N THR A 479 28.28 1.36 -20.54
CA THR A 479 28.37 1.08 -19.10
C THR A 479 27.24 1.74 -18.30
N TYR A 480 26.31 2.40 -18.97
CA TYR A 480 25.08 2.89 -18.35
C TYR A 480 23.88 2.58 -19.24
N TYR A 481 22.92 1.84 -18.70
CA TYR A 481 21.76 1.32 -19.42
C TYR A 481 20.47 1.89 -18.83
N THR A 482 19.67 2.50 -19.70
CA THR A 482 18.35 3.07 -19.44
C THR A 482 17.30 2.35 -20.28
N LYS A 483 16.04 2.42 -19.85
CA LYS A 483 14.91 1.83 -20.58
C LYS A 483 14.58 2.68 -21.80
N TRP A 484 14.26 2.04 -22.92
CA TRP A 484 13.89 2.75 -24.14
C TRP A 484 12.45 3.27 -24.04
N THR A 485 12.18 4.39 -24.71
CA THR A 485 10.84 5.01 -24.77
C THR A 485 10.03 4.53 -25.98
N GLY A 486 10.68 3.96 -26.99
CA GLY A 486 10.08 3.62 -28.28
C GLY A 486 9.94 4.83 -29.22
N VAL A 487 10.44 6.00 -28.83
CA VAL A 487 10.30 7.26 -29.57
C VAL A 487 11.64 7.68 -30.17
N GLY A 488 11.62 8.04 -31.46
CA GLY A 488 12.80 8.54 -32.16
C GLY A 488 13.95 7.52 -32.16
N ALA A 489 15.13 7.93 -31.68
CA ALA A 489 16.30 7.05 -31.57
C ALA A 489 16.27 6.10 -30.37
N SER A 490 15.37 6.31 -29.40
CA SER A 490 15.21 5.46 -28.22
C SER A 490 14.33 4.27 -28.59
N GLN A 491 14.93 3.25 -29.18
CA GLN A 491 14.26 2.04 -29.63
C GLN A 491 14.67 0.83 -28.80
N GLN A 492 13.83 -0.20 -28.79
CA GLN A 492 14.13 -1.45 -28.11
C GLN A 492 15.47 -2.02 -28.59
N PRO A 493 16.43 -2.30 -27.69
CA PRO A 493 17.70 -2.89 -28.07
C PRO A 493 17.50 -4.30 -28.65
N SER A 494 18.31 -4.68 -29.64
CA SER A 494 18.19 -5.97 -30.32
C SER A 494 18.46 -7.18 -29.43
N TYR A 495 19.06 -6.99 -28.25
CA TYR A 495 19.31 -8.03 -27.27
C TYR A 495 18.16 -8.23 -26.27
N VAL A 496 17.10 -7.40 -26.34
CA VAL A 496 15.92 -7.51 -25.50
C VAL A 496 14.74 -8.02 -26.32
N THR A 497 14.06 -9.05 -25.82
CA THR A 497 12.81 -9.58 -26.36
C THR A 497 11.77 -9.61 -25.25
N CYS A 498 10.59 -9.04 -25.50
CA CYS A 498 9.49 -9.00 -24.54
C CYS A 498 8.50 -10.14 -24.84
N ALA A 499 7.96 -10.81 -23.80
CA ALA A 499 6.93 -11.82 -23.98
C ALA A 499 5.59 -11.22 -24.44
N ALA A 500 5.34 -9.95 -24.10
CA ALA A 500 4.17 -9.18 -24.50
C ALA A 500 4.59 -7.93 -25.31
N ALA A 501 3.61 -7.08 -25.65
CA ALA A 501 3.86 -5.83 -26.37
C ALA A 501 4.81 -4.85 -25.64
N LYS A 502 4.97 -5.00 -24.31
CA LYS A 502 5.92 -4.24 -23.49
C LYS A 502 6.66 -5.21 -22.57
N CYS A 503 7.94 -4.95 -22.34
CA CYS A 503 8.74 -5.70 -21.39
C CYS A 503 8.37 -5.33 -19.95
N THR A 504 8.29 -6.35 -19.09
CA THR A 504 8.37 -6.17 -17.64
C THR A 504 9.74 -5.59 -17.26
N THR A 505 9.83 -5.04 -16.05
CA THR A 505 11.11 -4.56 -15.52
C THR A 505 12.12 -5.71 -15.40
N VAL A 506 11.65 -6.88 -14.97
CA VAL A 506 12.47 -8.11 -14.90
C VAL A 506 13.01 -8.49 -16.28
N GLU A 507 12.16 -8.55 -17.31
CA GLU A 507 12.58 -8.94 -18.66
C GLU A 507 13.67 -8.01 -19.21
N TYR A 508 13.49 -6.70 -19.06
CA TYR A 508 14.48 -5.71 -19.48
C TYR A 508 15.79 -5.83 -18.70
N LYS A 509 15.74 -5.84 -17.36
CA LYS A 509 16.95 -5.83 -16.54
C LYS A 509 17.72 -7.14 -16.65
N ALA A 510 17.05 -8.30 -16.65
CA ALA A 510 17.69 -9.60 -16.80
C ALA A 510 18.40 -9.77 -18.14
N GLN A 511 17.73 -9.42 -19.25
CA GLN A 511 18.33 -9.53 -20.59
C GLN A 511 19.47 -8.53 -20.77
N THR A 512 19.41 -7.35 -20.14
CA THR A 512 20.50 -6.39 -20.19
C THR A 512 21.73 -6.88 -19.42
N ARG A 513 21.56 -7.55 -18.26
CA ARG A 513 22.69 -8.20 -17.57
C ARG A 513 23.31 -9.33 -18.40
N ALA A 514 22.49 -10.17 -19.03
CA ALA A 514 22.98 -11.18 -19.95
C ALA A 514 23.75 -10.58 -21.14
N HIS A 515 23.31 -9.41 -21.64
CA HIS A 515 24.03 -8.67 -22.66
C HIS A 515 25.39 -8.17 -22.15
N ILE A 516 25.46 -7.61 -20.93
CA ILE A 516 26.71 -7.15 -20.30
C ILE A 516 27.77 -8.27 -20.22
N GLU A 517 27.37 -9.50 -19.90
CA GLU A 517 28.27 -10.67 -19.89
C GLU A 517 28.62 -11.19 -21.30
N SER A 518 27.81 -10.86 -22.30
CA SER A 518 28.06 -11.25 -23.69
C SER A 518 29.25 -10.51 -24.30
N ARG A 519 29.91 -11.11 -25.30
CA ARG A 519 31.00 -10.43 -26.04
C ARG A 519 30.58 -9.09 -26.64
N SER A 520 29.33 -8.98 -27.09
CA SER A 520 28.80 -7.74 -27.68
C SER A 520 28.50 -6.64 -26.66
N GLY A 521 28.26 -6.98 -25.39
CA GLY A 521 28.02 -6.02 -24.32
C GLY A 521 29.24 -5.76 -23.42
N GLY A 522 30.41 -6.28 -23.80
CA GLY A 522 31.69 -6.01 -23.13
C GLY A 522 32.40 -7.24 -22.57
N GLY A 523 31.72 -8.39 -22.48
CA GLY A 523 32.29 -9.63 -21.96
C GLY A 523 32.70 -9.49 -20.49
N TYR A 524 31.91 -8.79 -19.70
CA TYR A 524 32.17 -8.58 -18.27
C TYR A 524 31.83 -9.84 -17.46
N ASP A 525 32.49 -9.99 -16.32
CA ASP A 525 32.15 -10.97 -15.28
C ASP A 525 31.43 -10.23 -14.15
N VAL A 526 30.10 -10.33 -14.08
CA VAL A 526 29.28 -9.57 -13.12
C VAL A 526 29.39 -10.21 -11.74
N VAL A 527 30.35 -9.75 -10.95
CA VAL A 527 30.64 -10.34 -9.62
C VAL A 527 29.58 -10.01 -8.59
N ALA A 528 28.85 -8.91 -8.77
CA ALA A 528 27.71 -8.53 -7.94
C ALA A 528 26.71 -7.64 -8.68
N ASN A 529 25.43 -7.90 -8.44
CA ASN A 529 24.29 -7.08 -8.86
C ASN A 529 23.58 -6.54 -7.61
N LEU A 530 23.36 -5.24 -7.54
CA LEU A 530 22.79 -4.54 -6.38
C LEU A 530 21.55 -3.76 -6.81
N GLY A 531 20.47 -3.89 -6.04
CA GLY A 531 19.19 -3.27 -6.32
C GLY A 531 18.28 -3.26 -5.10
N ASP A 532 17.37 -2.31 -5.03
CA ASP A 532 16.39 -2.15 -3.96
C ASP A 532 15.08 -2.88 -4.26
N GLN A 533 14.87 -3.32 -5.51
CA GLN A 533 13.71 -4.10 -5.95
C GLN A 533 14.11 -5.53 -6.30
N TYR A 534 13.14 -6.45 -6.20
CA TYR A 534 13.34 -7.83 -6.67
C TYR A 534 13.55 -7.88 -8.18
N SER A 535 12.89 -6.99 -8.93
CA SER A 535 13.02 -6.90 -10.39
C SER A 535 14.39 -6.47 -10.88
N ASP A 536 15.23 -5.89 -10.00
CA ASP A 536 16.64 -5.59 -10.31
C ASP A 536 17.51 -6.83 -10.31
N LEU A 537 17.10 -7.87 -9.55
CA LEU A 537 17.95 -8.99 -9.17
C LEU A 537 17.56 -10.29 -9.85
N LEU A 538 16.27 -10.47 -10.14
CA LEU A 538 15.73 -11.69 -10.75
C LEU A 538 16.19 -11.88 -12.20
N GLY A 539 16.37 -13.14 -12.60
CA GLY A 539 16.71 -13.52 -13.99
C GLY A 539 18.19 -13.76 -14.25
N GLY A 540 19.02 -13.89 -13.21
CA GLY A 540 20.43 -14.32 -13.33
C GLY A 540 21.41 -13.26 -13.86
N SER A 541 22.52 -13.74 -14.43
CA SER A 541 23.67 -12.96 -14.95
C SER A 541 24.36 -12.09 -13.91
N ALA A 542 24.61 -12.69 -12.75
CA ALA A 542 25.51 -12.19 -11.71
C ALA A 542 25.92 -13.35 -10.78
N ASP A 543 27.16 -13.33 -10.29
CA ASP A 543 27.65 -14.27 -9.28
C ASP A 543 26.93 -14.12 -7.93
N ARG A 544 26.48 -12.89 -7.63
CA ARG A 544 25.86 -12.51 -6.36
C ARG A 544 24.82 -11.42 -6.60
N THR A 545 23.73 -11.50 -5.86
CA THR A 545 22.72 -10.45 -5.76
C THR A 545 22.68 -9.86 -4.35
N VAL A 546 22.55 -8.55 -4.24
CA VAL A 546 22.39 -7.83 -2.97
C VAL A 546 21.11 -6.99 -3.02
N LYS A 547 20.10 -7.41 -2.25
CA LYS A 547 18.84 -6.69 -2.08
C LYS A 547 19.02 -5.60 -1.02
N LEU A 548 18.73 -4.36 -1.40
CA LEU A 548 18.61 -3.24 -0.48
C LEU A 548 17.14 -3.11 -0.01
N PRO A 549 16.91 -2.64 1.22
CA PRO A 549 15.56 -2.46 1.75
C PRO A 549 14.85 -1.31 1.04
N ASN A 550 13.61 -1.57 0.58
CA ASN A 550 12.72 -0.51 0.10
C ASN A 550 11.23 -0.84 0.34
N PRO A 551 10.59 -0.17 1.32
CA PRO A 551 9.14 -0.29 1.53
C PRO A 551 8.29 0.82 0.85
N THR A 552 8.89 1.80 0.14
CA THR A 552 8.19 2.99 -0.36
C THR A 552 7.51 2.82 -1.70
N TYR A 553 7.93 1.86 -2.54
CA TYR A 553 7.25 1.47 -3.77
C TYR A 553 7.61 0.03 -4.18
N TYR A 554 6.81 -0.58 -5.05
CA TYR A 554 7.05 -1.94 -5.55
C TYR A 554 7.06 -2.01 -7.07
N LEU A 555 8.14 -2.56 -7.65
CA LEU A 555 8.25 -2.82 -9.07
C LEU A 555 8.13 -4.33 -9.36
N PRO A 556 6.94 -4.81 -9.80
CA PRO A 556 6.67 -6.23 -10.00
C PRO A 556 7.43 -6.88 -11.16
#